data_AF-A0A3C1US15-F1
#
_entry.id   AF-A0A3C1US15-F1
#
_cell.length_a   1.000
_cell.length_b   1.000
_cell.length_c   1.000
_cell.angle_alpha   90.00
_cell.angle_beta   90.00
_cell.angle_gamma   90.00
#
_symmetry.space_group_name_H-M   'P 1'
#
loop_
_entity.id
_entity.type
_entity.pdbx_description
1 polymer ?
#
loop_
_entity_poly.entity_id
_entity_poly.type
_entity_poly.pdbx_seq_one_letter_code
_entity_poly.pdbx_strand_id
1 'polypeptide(L)' 'TSFYENCPVLKSEGSTRNSRLILCSLTRQVLERGLFLLGIETPEKM' A
#
# COMPACT_ATOMS: atom_id res chain seq x y z
N THR A 1 11.31 -3.75 -11.43
CA THR A 1 10.17 -2.87 -11.79
C THR A 1 9.08 -3.06 -10.76
N SER A 2 8.71 -2.01 -10.04
CA SER A 2 7.78 -2.11 -8.90
C SER A 2 6.39 -1.56 -9.24
N PHE A 3 5.36 -2.06 -8.54
CA PHE A 3 3.96 -1.65 -8.77
C PHE A 3 3.76 -0.13 -8.69
N TYR A 4 4.26 0.50 -7.62
CA TYR A 4 4.02 1.93 -7.37
C TYR A 4 4.64 2.84 -8.44
N GLU A 5 5.75 2.43 -9.05
CA GLU A 5 6.41 3.18 -10.13
C GLU A 5 5.62 3.10 -11.45
N ASN A 6 5.08 1.92 -11.76
CA ASN A 6 4.49 1.64 -13.07
C ASN A 6 2.96 1.81 -13.10
N CYS A 7 2.31 1.92 -11.93
CA CYS A 7 0.85 2.04 -11.80
C CYS A 7 0.46 3.29 -10.98
N PRO A 8 0.27 4.45 -11.63
CA PRO A 8 -0.08 5.68 -10.92
C PRO A 8 -1.41 5.55 -10.16
N VAL A 9 -1.39 5.52 -8.83
CA VAL A 9 -2.59 5.30 -8.02
C VAL A 9 -3.47 6.56 -7.99
N LEU A 10 -2.90 7.70 -7.60
CA LEU A 10 -3.66 8.94 -7.40
C LEU A 10 -4.13 9.58 -8.71
N LYS A 11 -3.42 9.34 -9.81
CA LYS A 11 -3.77 9.82 -11.15
C LYS A 11 -4.73 8.88 -11.90
N SER A 12 -5.05 7.72 -11.34
CA SER A 12 -6.05 6.83 -11.93
C SER A 12 -7.46 7.34 -11.67
N GLU A 13 -8.41 6.90 -12.49
CA GLU A 13 -9.81 7.28 -12.37
C GLU A 13 -10.72 6.06 -12.16
N GLY A 14 -11.95 6.32 -11.70
CA GLY A 14 -13.02 5.33 -11.57
C GLY A 14 -12.65 4.08 -10.76
N SER A 15 -13.13 2.93 -11.22
CA SER A 15 -12.90 1.64 -10.59
C SER A 15 -11.42 1.27 -10.48
N THR A 16 -10.59 1.67 -11.44
CA THR A 16 -9.14 1.43 -11.43
C THR A 16 -8.47 2.11 -10.25
N ARG A 17 -8.83 3.36 -9.95
CA ARG A 17 -8.32 4.06 -8.76
C ARG A 17 -8.71 3.33 -7.49
N ASN A 18 -9.97 2.93 -7.37
CA ASN A 18 -10.49 2.25 -6.18
C ASN A 18 -9.78 0.91 -5.95
N SER A 19 -9.63 0.09 -7.00
CA SER A 19 -8.91 -1.18 -6.91
C SER A 19 -7.45 -0.98 -6.47
N ARG A 20 -6.76 0.03 -7.02
CA ARG A 20 -5.37 0.32 -6.65
C ARG A 20 -5.22 0.82 -5.21
N LEU A 21 -6.15 1.66 -4.72
CA LEU A 21 -6.17 2.09 -3.32
C LEU A 21 -6.39 0.91 -2.36
N ILE A 22 -7.30 -0.01 -2.71
CA ILE A 22 -7.53 -1.22 -1.93
C ILE A 22 -6.26 -2.07 -1.88
N LEU A 23 -5.59 -2.27 -3.02
CA LEU A 23 -4.32 -3.00 -3.07
C LEU A 23 -3.25 -2.35 -2.19
N CYS A 24 -3.08 -1.03 -2.25
CA CYS A 24 -2.15 -0.32 -1.36
C CYS A 24 -2.50 -0.50 0.12
N SER A 25 -3.79 -0.43 0.47
CA SER A 25 -4.26 -0.61 1.85
C SER A 25 -4.02 -2.03 2.38
N LEU A 26 -4.26 -3.05 1.56
CA LEU A 26 -4.00 -4.45 1.93
C LEU A 26 -2.50 -4.70 2.10
N THR A 27 -1.67 -4.21 1.17
CA THR A 27 -0.21 -4.32 1.28
C THR A 27 0.29 -3.64 2.56
N ARG A 28 -0.23 -2.45 2.91
CA ARG A 28 0.09 -1.77 4.18
C ARG A 28 -0.22 -2.65 5.38
N GLN A 29 -1.41 -3.23 5.45
CA GLN A 29 -1.83 -4.08 6.58
C GLN A 29 -0.94 -5.32 6.72
N VAL A 30 -0.54 -5.95 5.62
CA VAL A 30 0.37 -7.10 5.64
C VAL A 30 1.76 -6.70 6.14
N LEU A 31 2.29 -5.57 5.66
CA LEU A 31 3.58 -5.04 6.11
C LEU A 31 3.56 -4.66 7.59
N GLU A 32 2.54 -3.93 8.03
CA GLU A 32 2.32 -3.56 9.43
C GLU A 32 2.27 -4.80 10.32
N ARG A 33 1.47 -5.80 9.96
CA ARG A 33 1.39 -7.06 10.71
C ARG A 33 2.73 -7.80 10.72
N GLY A 34 3.41 -7.89 9.58
CA GLY A 34 4.69 -8.58 9.47
C GLY A 34 5.76 -7.92 10.35
N LEU A 35 5.86 -6.60 10.31
CA LEU A 35 6.80 -5.82 11.11
C LEU A 35 6.46 -5.88 12.61
N PHE A 36 5.17 -5.80 12.97
CA PHE A 36 4.72 -5.99 14.34
C PHE A 36 5.13 -7.35 14.91
N LEU A 37 5.01 -8.43 14.13
CA LEU A 37 5.45 -9.77 14.54
C LEU A 37 6.97 -9.87 14.76
N LEU A 38 7.75 -9.00 14.12
CA LEU A 38 9.20 -8.89 14.30
C LEU A 38 9.58 -7.91 15.43
N GLY A 39 8.60 -7.31 16.11
CA GLY A 39 8.83 -6.30 17.15
C GLY A 39 9.25 -4.94 16.60
N ILE A 40 8.95 -4.65 15.33
CA ILE A 40 9.27 -3.40 14.65
C ILE A 40 8.01 -2.54 14.55
N GLU A 41 8.09 -1.31 15.06
CA GLU A 41 7.00 -0.33 14.96
C GLU A 41 6.95 0.28 13.55
N THR A 42 5.74 0.46 13.02
CA THR A 42 5.52 1.07 11.71
C THR A 42 5.03 2.51 11.82
N PRO A 43 5.69 3.49 11.17
CA PRO A 43 5.24 4.88 11.19
C PRO A 43 3.97 5.08 10.36
N GLU A 44 3.02 5.87 10.87
CA GLU A 44 1.79 6.20 10.13
C GLU A 44 2.03 7.15 8.95
N LYS A 45 3.14 7.91 8.98
CA LYS A 45 3.60 8.80 7.91
C LYS A 45 5.12 8.70 7.79
N MET A 46 5.60 8.62 6.55
CA MET A 46 7.02 8.71 6.21
C MET A 46 7.37 10.12 5.74
#